data_AF-A0A662XAY1-F1
#
_entry.id   AF-A0A662XAY1-F1
#
_cell.length_a   1.000
_cell.length_b   1.000
_cell.length_c   1.000
_cell.angle_alpha   90.00
_cell.angle_beta   90.00
_cell.angle_gamma   90.00
#
_symmetry.space_group_name_H-M   'P 1'
#
loop_
_entity.id
_entity.type
_entity.pdbx_description
1 polymer ?
#
loop_
_entity_poly.entity_id
_entity_poly.type
_entity_poly.pdbx_seq_one_letter_code
_entity_poly.pdbx_strand_id
1 'polypeptide(L)'
;MDLRRPVLQRYLQYFFLAVVLVFQEKNPWDEFNSFLPIAGSFALLFLSCAARRRVPKYDMLQFRRGLLLLVCAVGCFVRGLDDDTDPYRFFHGCWHAFVGAAAYFNFKVLAPRRSSISSHLPIKRQD
;
A
#
# COMPACT_ATOMS: atom_id res chain seq x y z
N MET A 1 1.50 -3.54 -6.76
CA MET A 1 2.14 -4.45 -7.74
C MET A 1 1.59 -4.14 -9.13
N ASP A 2 2.44 -3.96 -10.13
CA ASP A 2 2.00 -3.73 -11.52
C ASP A 2 1.76 -5.08 -12.23
N LEU A 3 0.63 -5.75 -12.00
CA LEU A 3 0.37 -7.03 -12.68
C LEU A 3 -0.31 -6.82 -14.04
N ARG A 4 0.02 -7.65 -15.04
CA ARG A 4 -0.63 -7.56 -16.36
C ARG A 4 -2.15 -7.75 -16.25
N ARG A 5 -2.59 -8.70 -15.42
CA ARG A 5 -4.00 -9.04 -15.17
C ARG A 5 -4.53 -8.26 -13.96
N PRO A 6 -5.48 -7.32 -14.14
CA PRO A 6 -5.98 -6.48 -13.03
C PRO A 6 -6.79 -7.27 -12.00
N VAL A 7 -7.45 -8.36 -12.41
CA VAL A 7 -8.21 -9.23 -11.51
C VAL A 7 -7.29 -9.93 -10.50
N LEU A 8 -6.20 -10.56 -10.99
CA LEU A 8 -5.18 -11.19 -10.14
C LEU A 8 -4.55 -10.19 -9.17
N GLN A 9 -4.32 -8.95 -9.63
CA GLN A 9 -3.79 -7.89 -8.77
C GLN A 9 -4.71 -7.62 -7.57
N ARG A 10 -6.02 -7.51 -7.81
CA ARG A 10 -7.00 -7.27 -6.74
C ARG A 10 -7.08 -8.44 -5.77
N TYR A 11 -7.09 -9.68 -6.27
CA TYR A 11 -7.09 -10.86 -5.40
C TYR A 11 -5.83 -10.93 -4.52
N LEU A 12 -4.65 -10.65 -5.07
CA LEU A 12 -3.43 -10.61 -4.26
C LEU A 12 -3.50 -9.50 -3.22
N GLN A 13 -4.01 -8.31 -3.57
CA GLN A 13 -4.18 -7.21 -2.62
C GLN A 13 -5.11 -7.59 -1.46
N TYR A 14 -6.26 -8.20 -1.75
CA TYR A 14 -7.18 -8.66 -0.71
C TYR A 14 -6.62 -9.83 0.11
N PHE A 15 -5.87 -10.72 -0.52
CA PHE A 15 -5.15 -11.78 0.20
C PHE A 15 -4.14 -11.19 1.19
N PHE A 16 -3.31 -10.24 0.77
CA PHE A 16 -2.37 -9.56 1.69
C PHE A 16 -3.09 -8.80 2.79
N LEU A 17 -4.18 -8.11 2.47
CA LEU A 17 -5.00 -7.44 3.47
C LEU A 17 -5.54 -8.45 4.50
N ALA A 18 -6.08 -9.58 4.06
CA ALA A 18 -6.58 -10.61 4.95
C ALA A 18 -5.47 -11.21 5.82
N VAL A 19 -4.29 -11.47 5.26
CA VAL A 19 -3.11 -11.95 6.02
C VAL A 19 -2.71 -10.94 7.08
N VAL A 20 -2.60 -9.65 6.74
CA VAL A 20 -2.29 -8.58 7.70
C VAL A 20 -3.32 -8.55 8.83
N LEU A 21 -4.63 -8.59 8.50
CA LEU A 21 -5.69 -8.59 9.51
C LEU A 21 -5.63 -9.81 10.43
N VAL A 22 -5.38 -11.00 9.90
CA VAL A 22 -5.24 -12.23 10.71
C VAL A 22 -4.06 -12.13 11.67
N PHE A 23 -2.92 -11.61 11.22
CA PHE A 23 -1.75 -11.44 12.09
C PHE A 23 -1.99 -10.37 13.16
N GLN A 24 -2.59 -9.24 12.79
CA GLN A 24 -2.94 -8.18 13.74
C GLN A 24 -3.98 -8.63 14.78
N GLU A 25 -4.96 -9.44 14.40
CA GLU A 25 -5.97 -9.96 15.33
C GLU A 25 -5.40 -11.06 16.25
N LYS A 26 -4.48 -11.90 15.75
CA LYS A 26 -3.90 -13.02 16.51
C LYS A 26 -3.25 -12.57 17.82
N ASN A 27 -2.44 -11.52 17.76
CA ASN A 27 -1.91 -10.82 18.93
C ASN A 27 -1.41 -9.44 18.46
N PRO A 28 -2.19 -8.36 18.63
CA PRO A 28 -1.85 -7.05 18.09
C PRO A 28 -0.62 -6.42 18.76
N TRP A 29 -0.25 -6.90 19.95
CA TRP A 29 0.86 -6.37 20.74
C TRP A 29 2.19 -7.05 20.44
N ASP A 30 2.16 -8.13 19.66
CA ASP A 30 3.38 -8.82 19.23
C ASP A 30 3.94 -8.14 17.97
N GLU A 31 5.12 -7.55 18.11
CA GLU A 31 5.85 -6.88 17.03
C GLU A 31 6.08 -7.80 15.82
N PHE A 32 6.24 -9.12 16.03
CA PHE A 32 6.40 -10.09 14.95
C PHE A 32 5.16 -10.13 14.05
N ASN A 33 3.97 -9.93 14.62
CA ASN A 33 2.73 -9.91 13.85
C ASN A 33 2.61 -8.68 12.96
N SER A 34 3.32 -7.59 13.28
CA SER A 34 3.44 -6.42 12.40
C SER A 34 4.58 -6.58 11.40
N PHE A 35 5.72 -7.10 11.84
CA PHE A 35 6.92 -7.22 11.01
C PHE A 35 6.79 -8.25 9.89
N LEU A 36 6.25 -9.45 10.17
CA LEU A 36 6.18 -10.54 9.18
C LEU A 36 5.37 -10.18 7.92
N PRO A 37 4.14 -9.63 8.01
CA PRO A 37 3.38 -9.23 6.82
C PRO A 37 4.07 -8.12 6.02
N ILE A 38 4.74 -7.18 6.69
CA ILE A 38 5.51 -6.11 6.05
C ILE A 38 6.68 -6.70 5.27
N ALA A 39 7.50 -7.52 5.92
CA ALA A 39 8.66 -8.17 5.31
C ALA A 39 8.25 -9.03 4.11
N GLY A 40 7.18 -9.82 4.24
CA GLY A 40 6.63 -10.63 3.15
C GLY A 40 6.16 -9.80 1.95
N SER A 41 5.52 -8.65 2.22
CA SER A 41 5.07 -7.73 1.17
C SER A 41 6.25 -7.10 0.41
N PHE A 42 7.31 -6.70 1.12
CA PHE A 42 8.53 -6.19 0.49
C PHE A 42 9.29 -7.27 -0.28
N ALA A 43 9.40 -8.49 0.26
CA ALA A 43 10.02 -9.61 -0.43
C ALA A 43 9.32 -9.90 -1.77
N LEU A 44 7.99 -9.91 -1.78
CA LEU A 44 7.23 -10.11 -3.02
C LEU A 44 7.35 -8.95 -4.00
N LEU A 45 7.39 -7.71 -3.52
CA LEU A 45 7.66 -6.55 -4.37
C LEU A 45 9.05 -6.69 -5.02
N PHE A 46 10.07 -7.03 -4.24
CA PHE A 46 11.43 -7.25 -4.71
C PHE A 46 11.49 -8.38 -5.74
N LEU A 47 10.91 -9.55 -5.44
CA LEU A 47 10.83 -10.67 -6.37
C LEU A 47 10.11 -10.28 -7.67
N SER A 48 9.05 -9.48 -7.58
CA SER A 48 8.32 -8.98 -8.76
C SER A 48 9.20 -8.09 -9.65
N CYS A 49 9.97 -7.18 -9.04
CA CYS A 49 10.92 -6.32 -9.75
C CYS A 49 12.07 -7.12 -10.35
N ALA A 50 12.64 -8.07 -9.60
CA ALA A 50 13.74 -8.93 -10.03
C ALA A 50 13.34 -9.82 -11.20
N ALA A 51 12.18 -10.49 -11.11
CA ALA A 51 11.66 -11.36 -12.16
C ALA A 51 11.38 -10.59 -13.47
N ARG A 52 11.01 -9.32 -13.37
CA ARG A 52 10.70 -8.46 -14.54
C ARG A 52 11.89 -7.68 -15.05
N ARG A 53 12.99 -7.64 -14.29
CA ARG A 53 14.17 -6.79 -14.52
C ARG A 53 13.79 -5.33 -14.85
N ARG A 54 12.69 -4.85 -14.28
CA ARG A 54 12.12 -3.54 -14.58
C ARG A 54 11.45 -2.95 -13.36
N VAL A 55 11.81 -1.70 -13.04
CA VAL A 55 11.10 -0.89 -12.05
C VAL A 55 9.89 -0.23 -12.76
N PRO A 56 8.67 -0.33 -12.21
CA PRO A 56 7.51 0.37 -12.77
C PRO A 56 7.73 1.88 -12.79
N LYS A 57 7.12 2.57 -13.75
CA LYS A 57 7.09 4.05 -13.74
C LYS A 57 6.10 4.50 -12.66
N TYR A 58 6.63 5.05 -11.58
CA TYR A 58 5.84 5.57 -10.46
C TYR A 58 5.46 7.04 -10.66
N ASP A 59 4.25 7.40 -10.24
CA ASP A 59 3.87 8.79 -9.99
C ASP A 59 4.62 9.25 -8.72
N MET A 60 5.65 10.06 -8.94
CA MET A 60 6.54 10.54 -7.87
C MET A 60 5.82 11.43 -6.86
N LEU A 61 4.72 12.09 -7.23
CA LEU A 61 3.94 12.90 -6.29
C LEU A 61 3.20 12.00 -5.30
N GLN A 62 2.52 10.97 -5.79
CA GLN A 62 1.82 10.00 -4.94
C GLN A 62 2.82 9.20 -4.09
N PHE A 63 3.95 8.81 -4.69
CA PHE A 63 5.02 8.13 -3.99
C PHE A 63 5.55 8.98 -2.81
N ARG A 64 5.85 10.27 -3.04
CA ARG A 64 6.33 11.17 -1.97
C ARG A 64 5.29 11.36 -0.87
N ARG A 65 4.01 11.53 -1.22
CA ARG A 65 2.92 11.64 -0.23
C ARG A 65 2.80 10.39 0.63
N GLY A 66 2.79 9.21 -0.01
CA GLY A 66 2.76 7.93 0.69
C GLY A 66 3.99 7.74 1.59
N LEU A 67 5.18 8.07 1.11
CA LEU A 67 6.43 7.97 1.86
C LEU A 67 6.44 8.88 3.09
N LEU A 68 6.00 10.14 2.96
CA LEU A 68 5.91 11.08 4.08
C LEU A 68 4.97 10.56 5.17
N LEU A 69 3.79 10.07 4.77
CA LEU A 69 2.84 9.49 5.73
C LEU A 69 3.38 8.22 6.38
N LEU A 70 4.11 7.39 5.63
CA LEU A 70 4.75 6.20 6.18
C LEU A 70 5.84 6.55 7.20
N VAL A 71 6.64 7.60 6.96
CA VAL A 71 7.62 8.09 7.94
C VAL A 71 6.94 8.57 9.21
N CYS A 72 5.84 9.33 9.10
CA CYS A 72 5.03 9.71 10.26
C CYS A 72 4.48 8.48 11.00
N ALA A 73 4.01 7.48 10.26
CA ALA A 73 3.51 6.24 10.81
C ALA A 73 4.59 5.53 11.64
N VAL A 74 5.80 5.36 11.10
CA VAL A 74 6.92 4.74 11.83
C VAL A 74 7.23 5.50 13.12
N GLY A 75 7.20 6.83 13.11
CA GLY A 75 7.35 7.63 14.32
C GLY A 75 6.27 7.35 15.37
N CYS A 76 5.01 7.20 14.94
CA CYS A 76 3.91 6.80 15.81
C CYS A 76 4.04 5.34 16.31
N PHE A 77 4.52 4.42 15.47
CA PHE A 77 4.76 3.03 15.86
C PHE A 77 5.79 2.93 16.99
N VAL A 78 6.96 3.56 16.80
CA VAL A 78 8.03 3.53 17.80
C VAL A 78 7.58 4.11 19.14
N ARG A 79 6.80 5.20 19.13
CA ARG A 79 6.21 5.76 20.35
C ARG A 79 5.09 4.91 20.94
N GLY A 80 4.32 4.22 20.11
CA GLY A 80 3.23 3.35 20.52
C GLY A 80 3.65 1.93 20.95
N LEU A 81 4.95 1.63 21.00
CA LEU A 81 5.47 0.37 21.53
C LEU A 81 5.49 0.34 23.06
N ASP A 82 5.62 1.50 23.69
CA ASP A 82 5.71 1.63 25.14
C ASP A 82 4.37 2.15 25.70
N ASP A 83 3.65 1.27 26.40
CA ASP A 83 2.33 1.56 26.99
C ASP A 83 2.40 2.74 27.99
N ASP A 84 3.56 2.99 28.64
CA ASP A 84 3.72 4.11 29.57
C ASP A 84 3.77 5.47 28.85
N THR A 85 4.21 5.47 27.59
CA THR A 85 4.31 6.67 26.75
C THR A 85 3.16 6.82 25.75
N ASP A 86 2.23 5.87 25.73
CA ASP A 86 1.06 5.86 24.83
C ASP A 86 -0.29 5.80 25.58
N PRO A 87 -0.66 6.88 26.30
CA PRO A 87 -1.93 6.93 27.01
C PRO A 87 -3.10 6.76 26.05
N TYR A 88 -4.02 5.86 26.40
CA TYR A 88 -5.17 5.48 25.57
C TYR A 88 -4.82 4.91 24.20
N ARG A 89 -3.55 4.53 23.97
CA ARG A 89 -3.07 3.99 22.70
C ARG A 89 -3.23 4.96 21.54
N PHE A 90 -3.06 6.26 21.81
CA PHE A 90 -3.16 7.31 20.82
C PHE A 90 -2.13 7.16 19.69
N PHE A 91 -0.85 6.96 20.02
CA PHE A 91 0.21 6.77 19.04
C PHE A 91 0.02 5.49 18.24
N HIS A 92 -0.40 4.40 18.90
CA HIS A 92 -0.77 3.17 18.21
C HIS A 92 -1.97 3.37 17.24
N GLY A 93 -2.99 4.13 17.64
CA GLY A 93 -4.10 4.50 16.76
C GLY A 93 -3.64 5.36 15.57
N CYS A 94 -2.77 6.34 15.81
CA CYS A 94 -2.16 7.15 14.76
C CYS A 94 -1.31 6.32 13.80
N TRP A 95 -0.60 5.29 14.29
CA TRP A 95 0.11 4.34 13.44
C TRP A 95 -0.82 3.72 12.40
N HIS A 96 -1.96 3.16 12.83
CA HIS A 96 -2.94 2.56 11.91
C HIS A 96 -3.50 3.57 10.90
N ALA A 97 -3.81 4.78 11.37
CA ALA A 97 -4.32 5.84 10.50
C ALA A 97 -3.30 6.26 9.43
N PHE A 98 -2.05 6.52 9.82
CA PHE A 98 -1.01 6.93 8.89
C PHE A 98 -0.58 5.81 7.94
N VAL A 99 -0.49 4.55 8.40
CA VAL A 99 -0.24 3.39 7.52
C VAL A 99 -1.36 3.23 6.51
N GLY A 100 -2.62 3.33 6.93
CA GLY A 100 -3.77 3.24 6.02
C GLY A 100 -3.77 4.35 4.96
N ALA A 101 -3.48 5.59 5.36
CA ALA A 101 -3.35 6.71 4.44
C ALA A 101 -2.16 6.54 3.48
N ALA A 102 -1.00 6.08 3.97
CA ALA A 102 0.15 5.77 3.13
C ALA A 102 -0.16 4.67 2.11
N ALA A 103 -0.89 3.62 2.53
CA ALA A 103 -1.32 2.53 1.67
C ALA A 103 -2.26 3.01 0.55
N TYR A 104 -3.16 3.96 0.83
CA TYR A 104 -4.02 4.58 -0.19
C TYR A 104 -3.22 5.25 -1.30
N PHE A 105 -2.21 6.05 -0.95
CA PHE A 105 -1.34 6.69 -1.93
C PHE A 105 -0.46 5.68 -2.67
N ASN A 106 -0.01 4.64 -1.98
CA ASN A 106 0.73 3.54 -2.61
C ASN A 106 -0.13 2.76 -3.62
N PHE A 107 -1.44 2.62 -3.38
CA PHE A 107 -2.36 2.02 -4.36
C PHE A 107 -2.48 2.85 -5.64
N LYS A 108 -2.37 4.18 -5.52
CA LYS A 108 -2.42 5.15 -6.62
C LYS A 108 -1.07 5.45 -7.26
N VAL A 109 0.01 4.84 -6.77
CA VAL A 109 1.38 5.17 -7.20
C VAL A 109 1.69 4.77 -8.63
N LEU A 110 0.95 3.80 -9.16
CA LEU A 110 1.04 3.42 -10.57
C LEU A 110 0.16 4.37 -11.36
N ALA A 111 0.74 5.03 -12.36
CA ALA A 111 -0.02 5.87 -13.28
C ALA A 111 -1.24 5.08 -13.80
N PRO A 112 -2.44 5.71 -13.90
CA PRO A 112 -3.56 5.09 -14.57
C PRO A 112 -3.05 4.59 -15.92
N ARG A 113 -3.18 3.28 -16.19
CA ARG A 113 -2.99 2.81 -17.57
C ARG A 113 -3.95 3.67 -18.37
N ARG A 114 -3.44 4.51 -19.29
CA ARG A 114 -4.26 5.12 -20.32
C ARG A 114 -5.03 3.95 -20.90
N SER A 115 -6.28 3.79 -20.51
CA SER A 115 -7.21 3.12 -21.39
C SER A 115 -7.08 3.95 -22.65
N SER A 116 -6.62 3.33 -23.72
CA SER A 116 -7.05 3.80 -25.02
C SER A 116 -8.58 3.74 -24.93
N ILE A 117 -9.19 4.82 -24.47
CA ILE A 117 -10.55 5.17 -24.88
C ILE A 117 -10.34 5.40 -26.36
N SER A 118 -10.36 4.29 -27.10
CA SER A 118 -10.64 4.31 -28.51
C SER A 118 -11.93 5.10 -28.58
N SER A 119 -11.82 6.34 -29.08
CA SER A 119 -12.93 7.20 -29.42
C SER A 119 -13.72 6.50 -30.53
N HIS A 120 -14.49 5.49 -30.17
CA HIS A 120 -15.44 4.80 -31.04
C HIS A 120 -16.74 5.60 -31.19
N LEU A 121 -16.80 6.83 -30.68
CA LEU A 121 -17.89 7.74 -31.02
C LEU A 121 -17.55 8.42 -32.35
N PRO A 122 -18.23 8.06 -33.45
CA PRO A 122 -18.11 8.84 -34.67
C PRO A 122 -18.63 10.25 -34.37
N ILE A 123 -17.75 11.25 -34.50
CA ILE A 123 -18.17 12.65 -34.56
C ILE A 123 -18.97 12.77 -35.87
N LYS A 124 -20.30 12.76 -35.76
CA LYS A 124 -21.18 13.10 -36.87
C LYS A 124 -20.98 14.59 -37.16
N ARG A 125 -20.20 14.91 -38.21
CA ARG A 125 -20.23 16.25 -38.82
C ARG A 125 -21.65 16.49 -39.31
N GLN A 126 -22.31 17.48 -38.76
CA GLN A 126 -23.41 18.16 -39.42
C GLN A 126 -22.76 19.24 -40.27
N ASP A 127 -22.79 19.05 -41.59
CA ASP A 127 -22.82 20.09 -42.62
C ASP A 127 -23.45 19.45 -43.87
#